data_AF-A0AA90QFE0-F1
#
_entry.id   AF-A0AA90QFE0-F1
#
_cell.length_a   1.000
_cell.length_b   1.000
_cell.length_c   1.000
_cell.angle_alpha   90.00
_cell.angle_beta   90.00
_cell.angle_gamma   90.00
#
_symmetry.space_group_name_H-M   'P 1'
#
loop_
_entity.id
_entity.type
_entity.pdbx_description
1 polymer ?
#
loop_
_entity_poly.entity_id
_entity_poly.type
_entity_poly.pdbx_seq_one_letter_code
_entity_poly.pdbx_strand_id
1 'polypeptide(L)'
;MRPALQLLVGAALVGSAIWLVWPEEEAPPEAATADATVSTRAAVAGRPWLDAWPPDTKAAPADEAPLPAAQSLAQTRVYGDPEAPPIALDVPARIRPTAEELADPKAYQAFEARQNAQVMAAYVKAVDEELPRLRDDIARGRSMGIAADKIAKAEDKARGLENMRAQLLKDHPALGK
;
A
#
# COMPACT_ATOMS: atom_id res chain seq x y z
N MET A 1 59.47 -9.29 -2.33
CA MET A 1 58.74 -8.21 -3.02
C MET A 1 57.47 -8.80 -3.62
N ARG A 2 56.32 -8.19 -3.29
CA ARG A 2 54.94 -8.41 -3.80
C ARG A 2 54.24 -9.75 -3.48
N PRO A 3 53.21 -9.73 -2.59
CA PRO A 3 52.19 -10.77 -2.55
C PRO A 3 51.04 -10.53 -3.53
N ALA A 4 50.57 -11.67 -4.03
CA ALA A 4 49.33 -12.05 -4.70
C ALA A 4 48.19 -11.01 -4.83
N LEU A 5 47.80 -10.79 -6.09
CA LEU A 5 46.50 -10.31 -6.53
C LEU A 5 45.73 -11.54 -7.04
N GLN A 6 44.49 -11.75 -6.59
CA GLN A 6 43.39 -12.60 -7.11
C GLN A 6 42.63 -13.23 -5.92
N LEU A 7 41.31 -13.38 -5.89
CA LEU A 7 40.18 -12.84 -6.63
C LEU A 7 38.96 -13.17 -5.74
N LEU A 8 38.07 -12.20 -5.54
CA LEU A 8 36.76 -12.38 -4.91
C LEU A 8 35.86 -13.20 -5.84
N VAL A 9 35.47 -14.41 -5.43
CA VAL A 9 34.25 -15.08 -5.91
C VAL A 9 33.70 -15.96 -4.78
N GLY A 10 32.44 -15.76 -4.39
CA GLY A 10 31.69 -16.78 -3.67
C GLY A 10 30.91 -16.31 -2.44
N ALA A 11 29.86 -15.52 -2.63
CA ALA A 11 28.76 -15.42 -1.67
C ALA A 11 27.47 -14.95 -2.35
N ALA A 12 27.00 -15.73 -3.33
CA ALA A 12 25.72 -15.52 -3.99
C ALA A 12 24.93 -16.83 -4.06
N LEU A 13 24.68 -17.51 -2.93
CA LEU A 13 23.84 -18.73 -2.89
C LEU A 13 23.21 -18.97 -1.50
N VAL A 14 22.37 -18.05 -0.99
CA VAL A 14 21.47 -18.40 0.14
C VAL A 14 20.03 -17.86 -0.02
N GLY A 15 19.75 -16.97 -0.98
CA GLY A 15 18.42 -16.35 -1.10
C GLY A 15 17.34 -17.15 -1.86
N SER A 16 17.69 -18.25 -2.55
CA SER A 16 16.78 -18.91 -3.50
C SER A 16 16.11 -20.20 -2.98
N ALA A 17 16.46 -20.69 -1.80
CA ALA A 17 15.95 -21.99 -1.32
C ALA A 17 14.52 -21.95 -0.71
N ILE A 18 13.99 -20.76 -0.39
CA ILE A 18 12.66 -20.63 0.23
C ILE A 18 11.50 -20.66 -0.80
N TRP A 19 11.81 -20.56 -2.10
CA TRP A 19 10.80 -20.65 -3.16
C TRP A 19 10.43 -22.10 -3.57
N LEU A 20 11.19 -23.10 -3.13
CA LEU A 20 10.95 -24.52 -3.45
C LEU A 20 10.09 -25.27 -2.41
N VAL A 21 9.68 -24.60 -1.33
CA VAL A 21 8.82 -25.16 -0.27
C VAL A 21 7.46 -24.42 -0.24
N TRP A 22 7.07 -23.83 -1.36
CA TRP A 22 5.67 -23.39 -1.50
C TRP A 22 4.81 -24.62 -1.82
N PRO A 23 3.77 -24.92 -1.03
CA PRO A 23 2.89 -26.04 -1.33
C PRO A 23 2.14 -25.78 -2.65
N GLU A 24 2.32 -26.67 -3.62
CA GLU A 24 1.47 -26.74 -4.82
C GLU A 24 0.04 -27.05 -4.37
N GLU A 25 -0.84 -26.09 -4.54
CA GLU A 25 -2.28 -26.31 -4.43
C GLU A 25 -2.67 -27.29 -5.55
N GLU A 26 -3.19 -28.42 -5.14
CA GLU A 26 -3.60 -29.56 -5.97
C GLU A 26 -4.42 -29.08 -7.18
N ALA A 27 -4.03 -29.53 -8.38
CA ALA A 27 -4.66 -29.16 -9.63
C ALA A 27 -6.18 -29.35 -9.59
N PRO A 28 -6.99 -28.41 -10.12
CA PRO A 28 -8.44 -28.54 -10.11
C PRO A 28 -8.85 -29.77 -10.93
N PRO A 29 -9.78 -30.60 -10.42
CA PRO A 29 -10.23 -31.76 -11.18
C PRO A 29 -10.92 -31.29 -12.46
N GLU A 30 -10.48 -31.94 -13.54
CA GLU A 30 -11.03 -31.96 -14.88
C GLU A 30 -12.56 -31.88 -14.85
N ALA A 31 -13.12 -30.97 -15.66
CA ALA A 31 -14.53 -30.64 -15.69
C ALA A 31 -15.38 -31.88 -15.98
N ALA A 32 -15.88 -32.52 -14.91
CA ALA A 32 -17.00 -33.41 -14.99
C ALA A 32 -18.19 -32.59 -15.51
N THR A 33 -18.69 -32.95 -16.69
CA THR A 33 -19.97 -32.49 -17.20
C THR A 33 -21.06 -32.95 -16.23
N ALA A 34 -21.34 -32.11 -15.23
CA ALA A 34 -22.44 -32.32 -14.31
C ALA A 34 -23.73 -31.95 -15.04
N ASP A 35 -24.51 -32.98 -15.38
CA ASP A 35 -25.91 -32.83 -15.73
C ASP A 35 -26.59 -31.90 -14.73
N ALA A 36 -27.19 -30.83 -15.25
CA ALA A 36 -27.95 -29.85 -14.48
C ALA A 36 -29.23 -30.49 -13.95
N THR A 37 -29.10 -31.33 -12.93
CA THR A 37 -30.20 -31.61 -12.02
C THR A 37 -30.44 -30.32 -11.23
N VAL A 38 -31.65 -29.78 -11.36
CA VAL A 38 -32.13 -28.65 -10.56
C VAL A 38 -32.03 -29.08 -9.10
N SER A 39 -30.92 -28.72 -8.48
CA SER A 39 -30.77 -28.75 -7.04
C SER A 39 -31.77 -27.75 -6.50
N THR A 40 -32.92 -28.24 -6.04
CA THR A 40 -33.80 -27.49 -5.14
C THR A 40 -32.92 -26.98 -4.02
N ARG A 41 -32.59 -25.69 -4.11
CA ARG A 41 -31.70 -24.96 -3.22
C ARG A 41 -32.04 -25.36 -1.80
N ALA A 42 -31.17 -26.15 -1.17
CA ALA A 42 -31.22 -26.34 0.26
C ALA A 42 -31.25 -24.95 0.88
N ALA A 43 -32.25 -24.67 1.72
CA ALA A 43 -32.34 -23.42 2.46
C ALA A 43 -30.99 -23.22 3.14
N VAL A 44 -30.24 -22.22 2.68
CA VAL A 44 -28.95 -21.88 3.25
C VAL A 44 -29.24 -21.44 4.67
N ALA A 45 -28.93 -22.32 5.64
CA ALA A 45 -29.04 -22.00 7.04
C ALA A 45 -28.22 -20.74 7.31
N GLY A 46 -28.91 -19.73 7.84
CA GLY A 46 -28.42 -18.52 8.49
C GLY A 46 -27.16 -17.90 7.90
N ARG A 47 -27.31 -16.83 7.12
CA ARG A 47 -26.21 -15.87 6.95
C ARG A 47 -26.46 -14.79 7.99
N PRO A 48 -25.95 -14.94 9.23
CA PRO A 48 -26.36 -14.08 10.35
C PRO A 48 -26.13 -12.59 10.09
N TRP A 49 -25.17 -12.25 9.22
CA TRP A 49 -24.90 -10.88 8.81
C TRP A 49 -25.82 -10.37 7.69
N LEU A 50 -26.38 -11.25 6.85
CA LEU A 50 -27.41 -10.92 5.84
C LEU A 50 -28.80 -10.85 6.49
N ASP A 51 -29.07 -11.77 7.42
CA ASP A 51 -30.32 -11.84 8.16
C ASP A 51 -30.48 -10.67 9.14
N ALA A 52 -29.36 -10.09 9.59
CA ALA A 52 -29.31 -8.87 10.40
C ALA A 52 -29.16 -7.57 9.56
N TRP A 53 -29.29 -7.66 8.23
CA TRP A 53 -29.19 -6.51 7.34
C TRP A 53 -30.52 -6.24 6.62
N PRO A 54 -31.06 -5.01 6.68
CA PRO A 54 -30.52 -3.83 7.36
C PRO A 54 -30.70 -3.91 8.89
N PRO A 55 -29.81 -3.28 9.70
CA PRO A 55 -29.98 -3.25 11.14
C PRO A 55 -31.26 -2.50 11.53
N ASP A 56 -31.97 -2.99 12.55
CA ASP A 56 -33.29 -2.50 13.01
C ASP A 56 -33.35 -0.99 13.28
N THR A 57 -32.19 -0.35 13.48
CA THR A 57 -32.05 1.08 13.78
C THR A 57 -31.88 1.97 12.54
N LYS A 58 -31.78 1.41 11.33
CA LYS A 58 -31.42 2.17 10.10
C LYS A 58 -32.35 1.97 8.92
N ALA A 59 -33.24 1.00 8.94
CA ALA A 59 -34.23 0.86 7.90
C ALA A 59 -35.49 1.63 8.26
N ALA A 60 -35.61 2.87 7.77
CA ALA A 60 -36.93 3.43 7.61
C ALA A 60 -37.73 2.48 6.68
N PRO A 61 -39.00 2.16 6.99
CA PRO A 61 -39.84 1.40 6.06
C PRO A 61 -39.79 2.07 4.68
N ALA A 62 -39.87 1.30 3.60
CA ALA A 62 -39.77 1.82 2.24
C ALA A 62 -40.80 2.95 1.95
N ASP A 63 -41.86 3.01 2.74
CA ASP A 63 -42.91 4.04 2.71
C ASP A 63 -42.51 5.38 3.37
N GLU A 64 -41.46 5.42 4.20
CA GLU A 64 -40.93 6.62 4.85
C GLU A 64 -39.73 7.24 4.09
N ALA A 65 -39.16 6.52 3.12
CA ALA A 65 -38.11 7.08 2.28
C ALA A 65 -38.70 8.16 1.35
N PRO A 66 -38.10 9.36 1.27
CA PRO A 66 -38.66 10.47 0.47
C PRO A 66 -38.73 10.15 -1.03
N LEU A 67 -37.98 9.14 -1.50
CA LEU A 67 -38.00 8.64 -2.87
C LEU A 67 -37.83 7.11 -2.91
N PRO A 68 -38.48 6.40 -3.85
CA PRO A 68 -38.21 4.99 -4.11
C PRO A 68 -36.72 4.73 -4.40
N ALA A 69 -36.16 3.63 -3.87
CA ALA A 69 -34.74 3.30 -3.99
C ALA A 69 -34.22 3.29 -5.44
N ALA A 70 -35.00 2.79 -6.39
CA ALA A 70 -34.64 2.79 -7.81
C ALA A 70 -34.49 4.21 -8.39
N GLN A 71 -35.32 5.16 -7.93
CA GLN A 71 -35.24 6.56 -8.36
C GLN A 71 -34.06 7.27 -7.69
N SER A 72 -33.82 7.00 -6.40
CA SER A 72 -32.64 7.51 -5.69
C SER A 72 -31.34 7.07 -6.38
N LEU A 73 -31.19 5.78 -6.70
CA LEU A 73 -30.02 5.27 -7.42
C LEU A 73 -29.88 5.83 -8.84
N ALA A 74 -31.00 6.09 -9.53
CA ALA A 74 -30.97 6.72 -10.85
C ALA A 74 -30.51 8.19 -10.76
N GLN A 75 -30.95 8.92 -9.73
CA GLN A 75 -30.56 10.31 -9.50
C GLN A 75 -29.08 10.43 -9.09
N THR A 76 -28.59 9.60 -8.17
CA THR A 76 -27.19 9.62 -7.75
C THR A 76 -26.23 9.23 -8.88
N ARG A 77 -26.65 8.38 -9.83
CA ARG A 77 -25.86 8.10 -11.04
C ARG A 77 -25.66 9.34 -11.90
N VAL A 78 -26.69 10.17 -12.05
CA VAL A 78 -26.67 11.33 -12.96
C VAL A 78 -26.02 12.54 -12.30
N TYR A 79 -26.32 12.78 -11.03
CA TYR A 79 -25.95 14.01 -10.32
C TYR A 79 -24.85 13.81 -9.26
N GLY A 80 -24.47 12.57 -8.99
CA GLY A 80 -23.65 12.22 -7.83
C GLY A 80 -24.48 12.15 -6.55
N ASP A 81 -23.86 11.62 -5.50
CA ASP A 81 -24.41 11.66 -4.15
C ASP A 81 -23.97 12.97 -3.47
N PRO A 82 -24.91 13.85 -3.05
CA PRO A 82 -24.57 15.11 -2.40
C PRO A 82 -23.89 14.93 -1.03
N GLU A 83 -24.05 13.77 -0.38
CA GLU A 83 -23.36 13.45 0.87
C GLU A 83 -21.98 12.81 0.65
N ALA A 84 -21.62 12.49 -0.60
CA ALA A 84 -20.30 11.98 -0.89
C ALA A 84 -19.23 13.05 -0.61
N PRO A 85 -18.14 12.71 0.11
CA PRO A 85 -17.03 13.63 0.26
C PRO A 85 -16.45 13.98 -1.13
N PRO A 86 -15.94 15.21 -1.31
CA PRO A 86 -15.35 15.62 -2.59
C PRO A 86 -14.17 14.71 -2.95
N ILE A 87 -14.10 14.28 -4.21
CA ILE A 87 -12.96 13.52 -4.73
C ILE A 87 -11.78 14.47 -4.87
N ALA A 88 -10.71 14.23 -4.10
CA ALA A 88 -9.46 14.95 -4.28
C ALA A 88 -8.82 14.56 -5.63
N LEU A 89 -8.78 15.51 -6.57
CA LEU A 89 -8.18 15.32 -7.89
C LEU A 89 -6.70 15.74 -7.95
N ASP A 90 -6.19 16.40 -6.91
CA ASP A 90 -4.85 17.00 -6.86
C ASP A 90 -3.75 15.98 -6.53
N VAL A 91 -3.77 14.81 -7.16
CA VAL A 91 -2.61 13.93 -7.16
C VAL A 91 -1.76 14.29 -8.37
N PRO A 92 -0.53 14.85 -8.20
CA PRO A 92 0.32 15.13 -9.34
C PRO A 92 0.51 13.84 -10.14
N ALA A 93 0.20 13.91 -11.43
CA ALA A 93 0.29 12.76 -12.31
C ALA A 93 1.70 12.17 -12.23
N ARG A 94 1.80 10.85 -12.06
CA ARG A 94 3.10 10.18 -12.10
C ARG A 94 3.75 10.48 -13.45
N ILE A 95 5.02 10.91 -13.41
CA ILE A 95 5.81 11.10 -14.63
C ILE A 95 5.88 9.76 -15.35
N ARG A 96 5.39 9.72 -16.59
CA ARG A 96 5.47 8.54 -17.46
C ARG A 96 6.71 8.66 -18.35
N PRO A 97 7.31 7.52 -18.75
CA PRO A 97 8.34 7.54 -19.77
C PRO A 97 7.79 8.12 -21.08
N THR A 98 8.64 8.82 -21.82
CA THR A 98 8.31 9.29 -23.17
C THR A 98 8.30 8.14 -24.18
N ALA A 99 7.73 8.35 -25.37
CA ALA A 99 7.72 7.35 -26.44
C ALA A 99 9.16 6.99 -26.91
N GLU A 100 10.05 7.97 -26.92
CA GLU A 100 11.47 7.78 -27.24
C GLU A 100 12.17 6.94 -26.17
N GLU A 101 11.91 7.22 -24.89
CA GLU A 101 12.45 6.42 -23.79
C GLU A 101 11.91 5.00 -23.76
N LEU A 102 10.67 4.77 -24.17
CA LEU A 102 10.09 3.42 -24.29
C LEU A 102 10.69 2.62 -25.44
N ALA A 103 11.15 3.30 -26.50
CA ALA A 103 11.69 2.66 -27.69
C ALA A 103 13.16 2.21 -27.52
N ASP A 104 13.93 2.86 -26.64
CA ASP A 104 15.35 2.52 -26.37
C ASP A 104 15.52 1.99 -24.93
N PRO A 105 15.96 0.73 -24.75
CA PRO A 105 16.23 0.16 -23.43
C PRO A 105 17.18 1.00 -22.56
N LYS A 106 18.19 1.65 -23.16
CA LYS A 106 19.14 2.47 -22.40
C LYS A 106 18.50 3.78 -21.93
N ALA A 107 17.68 4.40 -22.77
CA ALA A 107 16.91 5.59 -22.41
C ALA A 107 15.89 5.27 -21.30
N TYR A 108 15.23 4.11 -21.37
CA TYR A 108 14.32 3.65 -20.33
C TYR A 108 15.04 3.45 -18.98
N GLN A 109 16.22 2.81 -18.97
CA GLN A 109 17.02 2.65 -17.73
C GLN A 109 17.41 4.00 -17.11
N ALA A 110 17.77 4.98 -17.94
CA ALA A 110 18.08 6.32 -17.47
C ALA A 110 16.84 7.00 -16.87
N PHE A 111 15.66 6.80 -17.44
CA PHE A 111 14.40 7.26 -16.86
C PHE A 111 14.17 6.63 -15.48
N GLU A 112 14.29 5.31 -15.34
CA GLU A 112 14.10 4.62 -14.06
C GLU A 112 15.08 5.10 -12.99
N ALA A 113 16.34 5.32 -13.35
CA ALA A 113 17.34 5.87 -12.44
C ALA A 113 16.95 7.26 -11.91
N ARG A 114 16.40 8.14 -12.78
CA ARG A 114 15.92 9.46 -12.37
C ARG A 114 14.69 9.37 -11.47
N GLN A 115 13.77 8.45 -11.75
CA GLN A 115 12.60 8.23 -10.91
C GLN A 115 12.99 7.73 -9.52
N ASN A 116 13.92 6.77 -9.44
CA ASN A 116 14.42 6.27 -8.17
C ASN A 116 15.13 7.37 -7.37
N ALA A 117 15.97 8.18 -8.03
CA ALA A 117 16.62 9.32 -7.39
C ALA A 117 15.61 10.33 -6.82
N GLN A 118 14.52 10.63 -7.53
CA GLN A 118 13.45 11.50 -7.03
C GLN A 118 12.75 10.93 -5.79
N VAL A 119 12.49 9.62 -5.75
CA VAL A 119 11.88 8.96 -4.59
C VAL A 119 12.79 9.06 -3.36
N MET A 120 14.09 8.81 -3.53
CA MET A 120 15.05 8.93 -2.44
C MET A 120 15.18 10.37 -1.95
N ALA A 121 15.21 11.35 -2.86
CA ALA A 121 15.24 12.77 -2.52
C ALA A 121 13.98 13.21 -1.75
N ALA A 122 12.81 12.76 -2.20
CA ALA A 122 11.53 13.03 -1.53
C ALA A 122 11.50 12.44 -0.11
N TYR A 123 12.05 11.24 0.08
CA TYR A 123 12.19 10.64 1.40
C TYR A 123 13.09 11.48 2.32
N VAL A 124 14.29 11.86 1.87
CA VAL A 124 15.21 12.68 2.68
C VAL A 124 14.55 13.99 3.08
N LYS A 125 13.90 14.67 2.14
CA LYS A 125 13.14 15.90 2.38
C LYS A 125 12.03 15.70 3.42
N ALA A 126 11.23 14.65 3.28
CA ALA A 126 10.16 14.34 4.24
C ALA A 126 10.71 14.05 5.64
N VAL A 127 11.86 13.36 5.76
CA VAL A 127 12.51 13.16 7.06
C VAL A 127 13.00 14.48 7.65
N ASP A 128 13.57 15.37 6.84
CA ASP A 128 14.01 16.70 7.29
C ASP A 128 12.85 17.55 7.83
N GLU A 129 11.66 17.42 7.24
CA GLU A 129 10.45 18.14 7.66
C GLU A 129 9.76 17.50 8.88
N GLU A 130 9.66 16.16 8.92
CA GLU A 130 8.81 15.45 9.91
C GLU A 130 9.57 14.99 11.16
N LEU A 131 10.88 14.73 11.06
CA LEU A 131 11.65 14.26 12.21
C LEU A 131 11.66 15.26 13.39
N PRO A 132 11.79 16.59 13.18
CA PRO A 132 11.67 17.55 14.28
C PRO A 132 10.30 17.48 14.96
N ARG A 133 9.22 17.39 14.18
CA ARG A 133 7.85 17.26 14.70
C ARG A 133 7.69 16.00 15.53
N LEU A 134 8.19 14.86 15.04
CA LEU A 134 8.16 13.60 15.79
C LEU A 134 8.91 13.71 17.13
N ARG A 135 10.05 14.41 17.17
CA ARG A 135 10.80 14.64 18.42
C ARG A 135 10.02 15.51 19.40
N ASP A 136 9.32 16.53 18.91
CA ASP A 136 8.44 17.36 19.73
C ASP A 136 7.25 16.56 20.26
N ASP A 137 6.64 15.71 19.43
CA ASP A 137 5.55 14.83 19.81
C ASP A 137 5.96 13.84 20.90
N ILE A 138 7.17 13.28 20.80
CA ILE A 138 7.77 12.43 21.83
C ILE A 138 7.93 13.22 23.14
N ALA A 139 8.47 14.44 23.09
CA ALA A 139 8.64 15.28 24.27
C ALA A 139 7.29 15.60 24.94
N ARG A 140 6.27 15.97 24.14
CA ARG A 140 4.91 16.21 24.64
C ARG A 140 4.31 14.94 25.23
N GLY A 141 4.45 13.79 24.57
CA GLY A 141 3.98 12.50 25.06
C GLY A 141 4.57 12.14 26.44
N ARG A 142 5.86 12.40 26.66
CA ARG A 142 6.50 12.22 27.98
C ARG A 142 5.86 13.13 29.03
N SER A 143 5.63 14.41 28.71
CA SER A 143 5.00 15.35 29.66
C SER A 143 3.54 15.00 29.99
N MET A 144 2.84 14.34 29.07
CA MET A 144 1.45 13.90 29.24
C MET A 144 1.30 12.53 29.92
N GLY A 145 2.41 11.89 30.31
CA GLY A 145 2.37 10.59 30.99
C GLY A 145 2.04 9.41 30.07
N ILE A 146 2.31 9.53 28.76
CA ILE A 146 2.21 8.38 27.84
C ILE A 146 3.14 7.27 28.32
N ALA A 147 2.68 6.02 28.23
CA ALA A 147 3.41 4.85 28.69
C ALA A 147 4.80 4.73 28.03
N ALA A 148 5.80 4.37 28.84
CA ALA A 148 7.21 4.35 28.43
C ALA A 148 7.49 3.42 27.23
N ASP A 149 6.75 2.31 27.10
CA ASP A 149 6.88 1.39 25.96
C ASP A 149 6.46 2.05 24.64
N LYS A 150 5.47 2.96 24.68
CA LYS A 150 5.01 3.71 23.50
C LYS A 150 6.01 4.80 23.13
N ILE A 151 6.58 5.47 24.14
CA ILE A 151 7.65 6.45 23.96
C ILE A 151 8.87 5.79 23.32
N ALA A 152 9.31 4.64 23.84
CA ALA A 152 10.44 3.89 23.30
C ALA A 152 10.25 3.50 21.82
N LYS A 153 9.03 3.04 21.44
CA LYS A 153 8.72 2.75 20.03
C LYS A 153 8.82 3.97 19.13
N ALA A 154 8.39 5.14 19.61
CA ALA A 154 8.49 6.39 18.86
C ALA A 154 9.96 6.84 18.72
N GLU A 155 10.77 6.67 19.76
CA GLU A 155 12.21 6.95 19.73
C GLU A 155 12.96 6.01 18.76
N ASP A 156 12.63 4.72 18.76
CA ASP A 156 13.19 3.77 17.81
C ASP A 156 12.84 4.12 16.37
N LYS A 157 11.60 4.60 16.13
CA LYS A 157 11.19 5.13 14.84
C LYS A 157 12.03 6.35 14.43
N ALA A 158 12.22 7.32 15.33
CA ALA A 158 13.04 8.49 15.07
C ALA A 158 14.49 8.09 14.71
N ARG A 159 15.08 7.16 15.46
CA ARG A 159 16.42 6.61 15.18
C ARG A 159 16.47 5.90 13.82
N GLY A 160 15.43 5.14 13.47
CA GLY A 160 15.33 4.48 12.17
C GLY A 160 15.30 5.46 11.00
N LEU A 161 14.52 6.54 11.12
CA LEU A 161 14.46 7.60 10.10
C LEU A 161 15.81 8.31 9.94
N GLU A 162 16.49 8.63 11.05
CA GLU A 162 17.82 9.24 11.03
C GLU A 162 18.87 8.34 10.35
N ASN A 163 18.89 7.07 10.72
CA ASN A 163 19.83 6.10 10.16
C ASN A 163 19.62 5.92 8.65
N MET A 164 18.36 5.78 8.22
CA MET A 164 18.03 5.64 6.81
C MET A 164 18.41 6.89 6.02
N ARG A 165 18.10 8.08 6.55
CA ARG A 165 18.51 9.35 5.93
C ARG A 165 20.02 9.45 5.80
N ALA A 166 20.76 9.16 6.88
CA ALA A 166 22.21 9.20 6.88
C ALA A 166 22.81 8.21 5.86
N GLN A 167 22.24 7.01 5.76
CA GLN A 167 22.65 6.01 4.78
C GLN A 167 22.41 6.48 3.35
N LEU A 168 21.22 7.04 3.04
CA LEU A 168 20.92 7.58 1.72
C LEU A 168 21.85 8.73 1.32
N LEU A 169 22.19 9.62 2.26
CA LEU A 169 23.13 10.72 1.98
C LEU A 169 24.57 10.24 1.79
N LYS A 170 24.95 9.16 2.47
CA LYS A 170 26.26 8.51 2.30
C LYS A 170 26.37 7.84 0.94
N ASP A 171 25.36 7.08 0.54
CA ASP A 171 25.37 6.31 -0.71
C ASP A 171 25.09 7.20 -1.94
N HIS A 172 24.30 8.26 -1.74
CA HIS A 172 23.89 9.19 -2.79
C HIS A 172 24.10 10.65 -2.34
N PRO A 173 25.34 11.15 -2.33
CA PRO A 173 25.66 12.50 -1.83
C PRO A 173 24.98 13.63 -2.62
N ALA A 174 24.47 13.35 -3.83
CA ALA A 174 23.68 14.31 -4.61
C ALA A 174 22.30 14.63 -3.98
N LEU A 175 21.79 13.80 -3.07
CA LEU A 175 20.49 13.99 -2.41
C LEU A 175 20.50 15.05 -1.31
N GLY A 176 21.68 15.41 -0.77
CA GLY A 176 21.81 16.39 0.32
C GLY A 176 22.08 17.82 -0.13
N LYS A 177 21.89 18.10 -1.43
CA LYS A 177 22.11 19.42 -2.04
C LYS A 177 20.83 20.24 -2.11
#